data_AF-A0A7J7PFM2-F1
#
_entry.id   AF-A0A7J7PFM2-F1
#
_cell.length_a   1.000
_cell.length_b   1.000
_cell.length_c   1.000
_cell.angle_alpha   90.00
_cell.angle_beta   90.00
_cell.angle_gamma   90.00
#
_symmetry.space_group_name_H-M   'P 1'
#
loop_
_entity.id
_entity.type
_entity.pdbx_description
1 polymer ?
#
loop_
_entity_poly.entity_id
_entity_poly.type
_entity_poly.pdbx_seq_one_letter_code
_entity_poly.pdbx_strand_id
1 'polypeptide(L)'
;MVFSCLPWQQQQPGSEAGLPTLDSIVLVEGDQDQRAVARAVNAPVYVCDGTRVLKEHVKPELAMLQQLGRPLVVLTDPDERGRELRLHLEAAMGPLLHAFVPEPAAAALVDGPVHGVGNRGIEHVVPVGVQQALKGARLSFAADRQVWGMERLRELRLANAYDDADGVVHGPGGAADRRRQLCALLGLGRCSGAQLLTALNRFFDEETVMAALAQLATA
;
A
#
# COMPACT_ATOMS: atom_id res chain seq x y z
N MET A 1 -20.48 -1.17 18.79
CA MET A 1 -19.38 -0.90 19.74
C MET A 1 -18.88 0.49 19.43
N VAL A 2 -18.90 1.37 20.42
CA VAL A 2 -18.40 2.75 20.28
C VAL A 2 -16.88 2.64 20.29
N PHE A 3 -16.22 2.92 19.17
CA PHE A 3 -14.76 3.07 19.14
C PHE A 3 -14.45 4.28 20.02
N SER A 4 -14.02 4.02 21.26
CA SER A 4 -13.70 5.07 22.23
C SER A 4 -12.42 5.78 21.81
N CYS A 5 -12.37 7.10 21.98
CA CYS A 5 -11.19 7.96 21.85
C CYS A 5 -10.15 7.69 22.94
N LEU A 6 -9.81 6.42 23.19
CA LEU A 6 -8.68 6.10 24.06
C LEU A 6 -7.38 6.44 23.32
N PRO A 7 -6.35 6.93 24.03
CA PRO A 7 -5.01 7.05 23.46
C PRO A 7 -4.65 5.74 22.77
N TRP A 8 -4.10 5.79 21.56
CA TRP A 8 -3.78 4.59 20.76
C TRP A 8 -3.01 3.52 21.56
N GLN A 9 -2.20 3.97 22.54
CA GLN A 9 -1.48 3.17 23.54
C GLN A 9 -2.35 2.18 24.34
N GLN A 10 -3.67 2.39 24.38
CA GLN A 10 -4.65 1.57 25.11
C GLN A 10 -5.51 0.71 24.18
N GLN A 11 -5.29 0.78 22.86
CA GLN A 11 -5.97 -0.11 21.92
C GLN A 11 -5.35 -1.50 21.99
N GLN A 12 -6.05 -2.43 22.63
CA GLN A 12 -5.71 -3.84 22.56
C GLN A 12 -6.14 -4.40 21.20
N PRO A 13 -5.41 -5.39 20.64
CA PRO A 13 -5.92 -6.13 19.50
C PRO A 13 -7.36 -6.60 19.79
N GLY A 14 -8.19 -6.62 18.75
CA GLY A 14 -9.51 -7.26 18.85
C GLY A 14 -9.38 -8.67 19.42
N SER A 15 -10.44 -9.15 20.09
CA SER A 15 -10.50 -10.49 20.69
C SER A 15 -11.57 -11.35 20.02
N GLU A 16 -11.89 -11.08 18.76
CA GLU A 16 -12.93 -11.80 18.06
C GLU A 16 -12.54 -13.26 17.84
N ALA A 17 -13.37 -14.16 18.36
CA ALA A 17 -13.16 -15.60 18.25
C ALA A 17 -13.25 -16.02 16.77
N GLY A 18 -12.22 -16.70 16.28
CA GLY A 18 -12.15 -17.19 14.90
C GLY A 18 -11.37 -16.31 13.92
N LEU A 19 -10.96 -15.10 14.31
CA LEU A 19 -10.02 -14.30 13.52
C LEU A 19 -8.56 -14.63 13.88
N PRO A 20 -7.64 -14.63 12.91
CA PRO A 20 -6.22 -14.82 13.18
C PRO A 20 -5.66 -13.62 13.97
N THR A 21 -4.85 -13.91 14.99
CA THR A 21 -4.16 -12.90 15.79
C THR A 21 -2.79 -12.59 15.21
N LEU A 22 -2.47 -11.30 15.09
CA LEU A 22 -1.17 -10.84 14.62
C LEU A 22 -0.46 -10.01 15.70
N ASP A 23 0.82 -10.32 15.89
CA ASP A 23 1.69 -9.55 16.80
C ASP A 23 2.10 -8.20 16.21
N SER A 24 1.91 -7.96 14.91
CA SER A 24 2.19 -6.68 14.26
C SER A 24 1.21 -5.58 14.65
N ILE A 25 1.67 -4.33 14.66
CA ILE A 25 0.81 -3.15 14.62
C ILE A 25 0.58 -2.81 13.14
N VAL A 26 -0.68 -2.64 12.74
CA VAL A 26 -1.03 -2.28 11.35
C VAL A 26 -1.20 -0.77 11.25
N LEU A 27 -0.48 -0.13 10.34
CA LEU A 27 -0.54 1.31 10.07
C LEU A 27 -1.42 1.50 8.84
N VAL A 28 -2.51 2.24 8.99
CA VAL A 28 -3.53 2.46 7.94
C VAL A 28 -3.78 3.94 7.69
N GLU A 29 -4.35 4.30 6.54
CA GLU A 29 -4.59 5.71 6.19
C GLU A 29 -5.75 6.30 6.99
N GLY A 30 -6.90 5.60 7.05
CA GLY A 30 -8.12 6.12 7.67
C GLY A 30 -8.93 5.13 8.51
N ASP A 31 -10.03 5.62 9.08
CA ASP A 31 -10.91 4.84 9.97
C ASP A 31 -11.62 3.68 9.25
N GLN A 32 -11.88 3.81 7.95
CA GLN A 32 -12.53 2.74 7.17
C GLN A 32 -11.57 1.54 6.99
N ASP A 33 -10.28 1.82 6.80
CA ASP A 33 -9.23 0.80 6.75
C ASP A 33 -9.08 0.10 8.09
N GLN A 34 -9.13 0.86 9.20
CA GLN A 34 -9.13 0.28 10.53
C GLN A 34 -10.27 -0.73 10.71
N ARG A 35 -11.48 -0.38 10.24
CA ARG A 35 -12.62 -1.30 10.26
C ARG A 35 -12.42 -2.51 9.35
N ALA A 36 -11.77 -2.34 8.20
CA ALA A 36 -11.42 -3.45 7.31
C ALA A 36 -10.45 -4.43 7.98
N VAL A 37 -9.40 -3.91 8.64
CA VAL A 37 -8.44 -4.70 9.41
C VAL A 37 -9.12 -5.41 10.58
N ALA A 38 -9.95 -4.71 11.35
CA ALA A 38 -10.66 -5.30 12.49
C ALA A 38 -11.61 -6.45 12.10
N ARG A 39 -12.19 -6.41 10.89
CA ARG A 39 -13.00 -7.52 10.34
C ARG A 39 -12.16 -8.72 9.87
N ALA A 40 -10.85 -8.54 9.70
CA ALA A 40 -9.97 -9.51 9.09
C ALA A 40 -9.04 -10.19 10.09
N VAL A 41 -8.52 -9.44 11.07
CA VAL A 41 -7.48 -9.91 11.99
C VAL A 41 -7.62 -9.28 13.38
N ASN A 42 -7.14 -9.99 14.39
CA ASN A 42 -6.96 -9.48 15.74
C ASN A 42 -5.57 -8.82 15.86
N ALA A 43 -5.48 -7.53 15.56
CA ALA A 43 -4.24 -6.74 15.63
C ALA A 43 -4.53 -5.30 16.11
N PRO A 44 -3.60 -4.62 16.80
CA PRO A 44 -3.70 -3.19 17.02
C PRO A 44 -3.50 -2.43 15.71
N VAL A 45 -4.22 -1.33 15.56
CA VAL A 45 -4.19 -0.50 14.36
C VAL A 45 -3.85 0.94 14.73
N TYR A 46 -2.91 1.55 14.02
CA TYR A 46 -2.62 2.98 14.10
C TYR A 46 -3.16 3.66 12.84
N VAL A 47 -4.00 4.69 13.01
CA VAL A 47 -4.56 5.46 11.89
C VAL A 47 -3.71 6.70 11.67
N CYS A 48 -3.11 6.81 10.47
CA CYS A 48 -2.15 7.84 10.11
C CYS A 48 -2.77 9.19 9.74
N ASP A 49 -4.01 9.21 9.25
CA ASP A 49 -4.73 10.43 8.82
C ASP A 49 -3.96 11.22 7.75
N GLY A 50 -3.56 10.52 6.69
CA GLY A 50 -2.88 11.07 5.52
C GLY A 50 -1.57 11.80 5.84
N THR A 51 -1.48 13.10 5.51
CA THR A 51 -0.26 13.90 5.70
C THR A 51 0.01 14.30 7.15
N ARG A 52 -0.86 13.94 8.10
CA ARG A 52 -0.65 14.20 9.53
C ARG A 52 0.69 13.62 10.03
N VAL A 53 1.13 12.50 9.48
CA VAL A 53 2.43 11.87 9.82
C VAL A 53 3.65 12.78 9.61
N LEU A 54 3.53 13.81 8.78
CA LEU A 54 4.60 14.78 8.52
C LEU A 54 4.70 15.89 9.58
N LYS A 55 3.70 16.02 10.45
CA LYS A 55 3.64 17.11 11.43
C LYS A 55 4.57 16.82 12.61
N GLU A 56 5.33 17.83 13.04
CA GLU A 56 6.30 17.71 14.14
C GLU A 56 5.71 17.11 15.43
N HIS A 57 4.47 17.45 15.77
CA HIS A 57 3.82 16.95 16.97
C HIS A 57 3.46 15.45 16.92
N VAL A 58 3.52 14.82 15.74
CA VAL A 58 3.24 13.39 15.54
C VAL A 58 4.50 12.54 15.65
N LYS A 59 5.69 13.14 15.47
CA LYS A 59 6.97 12.42 15.59
C LYS A 59 7.14 11.66 16.91
N PRO A 60 6.75 12.20 18.09
CA PRO A 60 6.81 11.46 19.34
C PRO A 60 5.90 10.22 19.35
N GLU A 61 4.73 10.29 18.70
CA GLU A 61 3.82 9.14 18.57
C GLU A 61 4.47 8.04 17.73
N LEU A 62 5.03 8.38 16.57
CA LEU A 62 5.72 7.42 15.69
C LEU A 62 6.94 6.80 16.36
N ALA A 63 7.75 7.59 17.08
CA ALA A 63 8.88 7.08 17.84
C ALA A 63 8.44 6.07 18.91
N MET A 64 7.31 6.33 19.58
CA MET A 64 6.75 5.40 20.54
C MET A 64 6.29 4.08 19.89
N LEU A 65 5.69 4.12 18.70
CA LEU A 65 5.34 2.90 17.95
C LEU A 65 6.55 1.99 17.77
N GLN A 66 7.71 2.57 17.40
CA GLN A 66 8.95 1.82 17.20
C GLN A 66 9.51 1.24 18.50
N GLN A 67 9.37 1.95 19.61
CA GLN A 67 9.86 1.52 20.93
C GLN A 67 9.11 0.31 21.50
N LEU A 68 7.93 -0.02 20.99
CA LEU A 68 7.14 -1.17 21.45
C LEU A 68 7.74 -2.52 21.02
N GLY A 69 8.71 -2.53 20.10
CA GLY A 69 9.38 -3.76 19.65
C GLY A 69 8.49 -4.71 18.86
N ARG A 70 7.32 -4.24 18.40
CA ARG A 70 6.39 -5.00 17.56
C ARG A 70 6.64 -4.69 16.08
N PRO A 71 6.47 -5.65 15.16
CA PRO A 71 6.54 -5.36 13.73
C PRO A 71 5.51 -4.32 13.33
N LEU A 72 5.93 -3.31 12.57
CA LEU A 72 5.07 -2.26 12.03
C LEU A 72 4.77 -2.58 10.57
N VAL A 73 3.49 -2.80 10.24
CA VAL A 73 3.03 -3.22 8.90
C VAL A 73 2.16 -2.13 8.30
N VAL A 74 2.61 -1.52 7.21
CA VAL A 74 1.89 -0.49 6.47
C VAL A 74 0.93 -1.14 5.48
N LEU A 75 -0.36 -0.82 5.61
CA LEU A 75 -1.43 -1.22 4.69
C LEU A 75 -2.24 0.03 4.29
N THR A 76 -2.03 0.47 3.06
CA THR A 76 -2.71 1.64 2.48
C THR A 76 -3.43 1.26 1.21
N ASP A 77 -4.30 2.16 0.75
CA ASP A 77 -4.97 2.06 -0.53
C ASP A 77 -3.99 1.90 -1.71
N PRO A 78 -4.37 1.16 -2.76
CA PRO A 78 -3.59 1.00 -3.97
C PRO A 78 -3.80 2.20 -4.90
N ASP A 79 -3.42 3.39 -4.43
CA ASP A 79 -3.58 4.66 -5.12
C ASP A 79 -2.35 5.58 -4.93
N GLU A 80 -2.46 6.83 -5.37
CA GLU A 80 -1.39 7.81 -5.24
C GLU A 80 -1.14 8.24 -3.78
N ARG A 81 -2.20 8.47 -3.01
CA ARG A 81 -2.09 8.94 -1.61
C ARG A 81 -1.48 7.87 -0.72
N GLY A 82 -1.89 6.62 -0.90
CA GLY A 82 -1.31 5.47 -0.23
C GLY A 82 0.17 5.29 -0.57
N ARG A 83 0.58 5.48 -1.83
CA ARG A 83 2.01 5.49 -2.19
C ARG A 83 2.78 6.59 -1.48
N GLU A 84 2.27 7.80 -1.46
CA GLU A 84 2.93 8.93 -0.80
C GLU A 84 3.05 8.68 0.71
N LEU A 85 1.99 8.20 1.36
CA LEU A 85 2.00 7.85 2.78
C LEU A 85 3.07 6.80 3.11
N ARG A 86 3.24 5.77 2.27
CA ARG A 86 4.31 4.77 2.44
C ARG A 86 5.69 5.42 2.47
N LEU A 87 5.96 6.36 1.56
CA LEU A 87 7.24 7.07 1.51
C LEU A 87 7.42 8.01 2.71
N HIS A 88 6.36 8.69 3.15
CA HIS A 88 6.40 9.55 4.33
C HIS A 88 6.69 8.77 5.61
N LEU A 89 6.05 7.62 5.80
CA LEU A 89 6.30 6.74 6.95
C LEU A 89 7.74 6.21 6.93
N GLU A 90 8.23 5.78 5.78
CA GLU A 90 9.62 5.35 5.59
C GLU A 90 10.63 6.47 5.89
N ALA A 91 10.34 7.70 5.48
CA ALA A 91 11.19 8.85 5.78
C ALA A 91 11.19 9.20 7.28
N ALA A 92 10.06 9.02 7.96
CA ALA A 92 9.92 9.33 9.38
C ALA A 92 10.47 8.24 10.31
N MET A 93 10.34 6.97 9.91
CA MET A 93 10.56 5.81 10.79
C MET A 93 11.68 4.88 10.30
N GLY A 94 12.19 5.07 9.08
CA GLY A 94 13.09 4.12 8.44
C GLY A 94 12.34 2.89 7.91
N PRO A 95 13.04 1.76 7.67
CA PRO A 95 12.46 0.57 7.04
C PRO A 95 11.28 -0.03 7.81
N LEU A 96 10.15 -0.22 7.11
CA LEU A 96 8.92 -0.82 7.62
C LEU A 96 8.52 -2.04 6.79
N LEU A 97 7.62 -2.86 7.33
CA LEU A 97 6.96 -3.91 6.55
C LEU A 97 5.83 -3.27 5.74
N HIS A 98 5.70 -3.61 4.46
CA HIS A 98 4.65 -3.12 3.60
C HIS A 98 3.80 -4.27 3.07
N ALA A 99 2.49 -4.19 3.32
CA ALA A 99 1.47 -5.04 2.73
C ALA A 99 0.84 -4.33 1.53
N PHE A 100 0.58 -5.07 0.45
CA PHE A 100 -0.03 -4.55 -0.77
C PHE A 100 -1.28 -5.37 -1.12
N VAL A 101 -2.31 -4.67 -1.58
CA VAL A 101 -3.54 -5.28 -2.10
C VAL A 101 -3.63 -4.93 -3.58
N PRO A 102 -3.80 -5.91 -4.49
CA PRO A 102 -4.02 -5.62 -5.90
C PRO A 102 -5.23 -4.71 -6.09
N GLU A 103 -5.09 -3.72 -6.97
CA GLU A 103 -6.11 -2.71 -7.23
C GLU A 103 -7.51 -3.30 -7.54
N PRO A 104 -7.65 -4.41 -8.32
CA PRO A 104 -8.97 -5.02 -8.56
C PRO A 104 -9.67 -5.54 -7.30
N ALA A 105 -8.91 -5.95 -6.27
CA ALA A 105 -9.46 -6.46 -5.02
C ALA A 105 -9.91 -5.34 -4.08
N ALA A 106 -9.44 -4.11 -4.29
CA ALA A 106 -9.80 -2.91 -3.54
C ALA A 106 -10.84 -2.05 -4.27
N ALA A 107 -11.42 -2.55 -5.36
CA ALA A 107 -12.38 -1.82 -6.18
C ALA A 107 -13.78 -1.81 -5.57
N ALA A 108 -14.39 -0.63 -5.45
CA ALA A 108 -15.83 -0.52 -5.22
C ALA A 108 -16.59 -1.16 -6.38
N LEU A 109 -17.34 -2.23 -6.09
CA LEU A 109 -18.14 -2.98 -7.07
C LEU A 109 -19.56 -2.41 -7.25
N VAL A 110 -20.02 -1.61 -6.30
CA VAL A 110 -21.35 -0.98 -6.27
C VAL A 110 -21.22 0.46 -5.82
N ASP A 111 -22.16 1.31 -6.23
CA ASP A 111 -22.24 2.68 -5.72
C ASP A 111 -22.59 2.66 -4.23
N GLY A 112 -21.80 3.37 -3.45
CA GLY A 112 -22.07 3.63 -2.05
C GLY A 112 -22.58 5.06 -1.83
N PRO A 113 -23.01 5.38 -0.60
CA PRO A 113 -23.46 6.74 -0.24
C PRO A 113 -22.35 7.80 -0.30
N VAL A 114 -21.08 7.39 -0.30
CA VAL A 114 -19.90 8.28 -0.29
C VAL A 114 -19.05 8.15 -1.56
N HIS A 115 -18.96 6.95 -2.14
CA HIS A 115 -18.09 6.66 -3.28
C HIS A 115 -18.82 5.86 -4.35
N GLY A 116 -18.59 6.21 -5.62
CA GLY A 116 -19.14 5.47 -6.76
C GLY A 116 -18.32 4.23 -7.10
N VAL A 117 -18.86 3.40 -8.00
CA VAL A 117 -18.16 2.26 -8.61
C VAL A 117 -16.79 2.69 -9.15
N GLY A 118 -15.76 1.91 -8.83
CA GLY A 118 -14.39 2.16 -9.27
C GLY A 118 -13.50 2.88 -8.27
N ASN A 119 -14.03 3.39 -7.14
CA ASN A 119 -13.20 3.85 -6.03
C ASN A 119 -12.24 2.73 -5.56
N ARG A 120 -11.04 3.11 -5.13
CA ARG A 120 -10.02 2.17 -4.64
C ARG A 120 -9.80 2.41 -3.16
N GLY A 121 -9.99 1.36 -2.36
CA GLY A 121 -9.90 1.49 -0.91
C GLY A 121 -9.80 0.15 -0.20
N ILE A 122 -9.02 0.08 0.88
CA ILE A 122 -8.88 -1.13 1.70
C ILE A 122 -10.23 -1.54 2.32
N GLU A 123 -11.16 -0.60 2.51
CA GLU A 123 -12.51 -0.88 3.01
C GLU A 123 -13.36 -1.79 2.11
N HIS A 124 -13.01 -1.85 0.81
CA HIS A 124 -13.66 -2.70 -0.18
C HIS A 124 -13.06 -4.11 -0.25
N VAL A 125 -11.92 -4.35 0.42
CA VAL A 125 -11.22 -5.63 0.38
C VAL A 125 -11.91 -6.62 1.30
N VAL A 126 -12.17 -7.83 0.78
CA VAL A 126 -12.73 -8.92 1.59
C VAL A 126 -11.76 -9.34 2.70
N PRO A 127 -12.24 -9.82 3.87
CA PRO A 127 -11.37 -10.15 5.01
C PRO A 127 -10.18 -11.06 4.68
N VAL A 128 -10.40 -12.08 3.84
CA VAL A 128 -9.34 -12.99 3.41
C VAL A 128 -8.25 -12.29 2.58
N GLY A 129 -8.61 -11.27 1.80
CA GLY A 129 -7.67 -10.47 1.03
C GLY A 129 -6.77 -9.62 1.92
N VAL A 130 -7.33 -9.02 2.98
CA VAL A 130 -6.56 -8.29 4.00
C VAL A 130 -5.59 -9.25 4.73
N GLN A 131 -6.07 -10.44 5.13
CA GLN A 131 -5.23 -11.47 5.76
C GLN A 131 -4.05 -11.87 4.85
N GLN A 132 -4.32 -12.08 3.56
CA GLN A 132 -3.29 -12.42 2.58
C GLN A 132 -2.26 -11.30 2.40
N ALA A 133 -2.72 -10.04 2.31
CA ALA A 133 -1.84 -8.88 2.18
C ALA A 133 -0.93 -8.72 3.41
N LEU A 134 -1.48 -8.83 4.62
CA LEU A 134 -0.71 -8.73 5.87
C LEU A 134 0.31 -9.87 6.01
N LYS A 135 -0.07 -11.10 5.66
CA LYS A 135 0.86 -12.25 5.62
C LYS A 135 1.94 -12.08 4.54
N GLY A 136 1.59 -11.41 3.45
CA GLY A 136 2.47 -11.06 2.34
C GLY A 136 3.39 -9.88 2.61
N ALA A 137 3.31 -9.23 3.78
CA ALA A 137 4.11 -8.04 4.05
C ALA A 137 5.62 -8.31 3.97
N ARG A 138 6.37 -7.37 3.39
CA ARG A 138 7.82 -7.46 3.20
C ARG A 138 8.50 -6.19 3.67
N LEU A 139 9.73 -6.32 4.15
CA LEU A 139 10.55 -5.17 4.54
C LEU A 139 10.91 -4.37 3.30
N SER A 140 10.85 -3.05 3.39
CA SER A 140 11.37 -2.19 2.33
C SER A 140 12.88 -2.37 2.14
N PHE A 141 13.35 -2.10 0.93
CA PHE A 141 14.77 -2.07 0.61
C PHE A 141 15.39 -0.72 0.98
N ALA A 142 16.72 -0.64 1.03
CA ALA A 142 17.47 0.60 1.28
C ALA A 142 17.08 1.73 0.31
N ALA A 143 17.17 2.99 0.76
CA ALA A 143 16.62 4.14 0.03
C ALA A 143 17.43 4.49 -1.23
N ASP A 144 18.70 4.10 -1.21
CA ASP A 144 19.69 4.23 -2.27
C ASP A 144 19.77 2.99 -3.17
N ARG A 145 18.88 2.00 -3.00
CA ARG A 145 18.82 0.84 -3.90
C ARG A 145 18.49 1.28 -5.32
N GLN A 146 19.30 0.85 -6.29
CA GLN A 146 19.15 1.14 -7.71
C GLN A 146 19.25 -0.14 -8.56
N VAL A 147 18.40 -1.13 -8.27
CA VAL A 147 18.30 -2.36 -9.08
C VAL A 147 17.50 -2.11 -10.35
N TRP A 148 16.50 -1.24 -10.28
CA TRP A 148 15.72 -0.80 -11.43
C TRP A 148 16.22 0.55 -11.94
N GLY A 149 16.25 0.72 -13.26
CA GLY A 149 16.60 1.97 -13.94
C GLY A 149 15.61 2.29 -15.07
N MET A 150 15.54 3.56 -15.47
CA MET A 150 14.60 4.00 -16.52
C MET A 150 14.79 3.25 -17.85
N GLU A 151 16.05 2.92 -18.19
CA GLU A 151 16.33 2.15 -19.41
C GLU A 151 15.72 0.75 -19.35
N ARG A 152 15.84 0.07 -18.20
CA ARG A 152 15.21 -1.23 -17.98
C ARG A 152 13.68 -1.15 -18.08
N LEU A 153 13.07 -0.07 -17.59
CA LEU A 153 11.63 0.17 -17.75
C LEU A 153 11.25 0.33 -19.23
N ARG A 154 12.07 1.00 -20.05
CA ARG A 154 11.84 1.11 -21.50
C ARG A 154 11.97 -0.23 -22.21
N GLU A 155 12.99 -1.03 -21.88
CA GLU A 155 13.16 -2.40 -22.40
C GLU A 155 11.93 -3.28 -22.12
N LEU A 156 11.36 -3.16 -20.92
CA LEU A 156 10.15 -3.89 -20.51
C LEU A 156 8.85 -3.29 -21.06
N ARG A 157 8.95 -2.22 -21.86
CA ARG A 157 7.82 -1.44 -22.38
C ARG A 157 6.89 -0.93 -21.28
N LEU A 158 7.49 -0.46 -20.19
CA LEU A 158 6.82 0.19 -19.05
C LEU A 158 7.08 1.69 -19.01
N ALA A 159 7.99 2.19 -19.84
CA ALA A 159 8.24 3.61 -20.06
C ALA A 159 8.51 3.90 -21.54
N ASN A 160 8.30 5.14 -21.99
CA ASN A 160 8.71 5.65 -23.29
C ASN A 160 9.63 6.89 -23.14
N ALA A 161 10.05 7.48 -24.26
CA ALA A 161 10.94 8.65 -24.27
C ALA A 161 10.26 9.97 -23.84
N TYR A 162 8.94 9.99 -23.68
CA TYR A 162 8.11 11.17 -23.40
C TYR A 162 7.32 11.04 -22.09
N ASP A 163 7.63 10.07 -21.22
CA ASP A 163 6.85 9.72 -20.02
C ASP A 163 7.02 10.72 -18.86
N ASP A 164 7.38 11.97 -19.19
CA ASP A 164 7.86 13.02 -18.30
C ASP A 164 6.77 14.09 -18.08
N ALA A 165 5.54 13.70 -17.72
CA ALA A 165 4.65 14.53 -16.88
C ALA A 165 3.27 13.90 -16.65
N ASP A 166 2.55 13.49 -17.70
CA ASP A 166 1.08 13.53 -17.61
C ASP A 166 0.37 12.22 -17.93
N GLY A 167 0.91 11.05 -17.54
CA GLY A 167 0.15 9.80 -17.49
C GLY A 167 -0.66 9.44 -18.75
N VAL A 168 -0.29 9.97 -19.92
CA VAL A 168 -1.12 9.92 -21.11
C VAL A 168 -1.11 8.49 -21.61
N VAL A 169 -2.28 7.86 -21.53
CA VAL A 169 -2.50 6.51 -22.03
C VAL A 169 -2.51 6.58 -23.55
N HIS A 170 -1.35 6.36 -24.18
CA HIS A 170 -1.27 6.16 -25.62
C HIS A 170 -1.79 4.77 -25.99
N GLY A 171 -3.12 4.64 -26.10
CA GLY A 171 -3.82 3.48 -26.64
C GLY A 171 -3.63 2.15 -25.89
N PRO A 172 -4.48 1.15 -26.16
CA PRO A 172 -4.30 -0.21 -25.65
C PRO A 172 -2.94 -0.81 -26.05
N GLY A 173 -2.25 -1.49 -25.12
CA GLY A 173 -0.97 -2.17 -25.38
C GLY A 173 0.28 -1.28 -25.38
N GLY A 174 0.13 0.04 -25.22
CA GLY A 174 1.25 0.98 -25.06
C GLY A 174 1.93 0.89 -23.69
N ALA A 175 3.06 1.61 -23.51
CA ALA A 175 3.84 1.57 -22.27
C ALA A 175 3.05 2.04 -21.03
N ALA A 176 2.24 3.08 -21.18
CA ALA A 176 1.36 3.58 -20.13
C ALA A 176 0.27 2.56 -19.72
N ASP A 177 -0.26 1.82 -20.69
CA ASP A 177 -1.27 0.79 -20.48
C ASP A 177 -0.69 -0.40 -19.71
N ARG A 178 0.46 -0.92 -20.17
CA ARG A 178 1.23 -1.98 -19.51
C ARG A 178 1.65 -1.58 -18.09
N ARG A 179 2.13 -0.34 -17.93
CA ARG A 179 2.48 0.23 -16.62
C ARG A 179 1.27 0.26 -15.70
N ARG A 180 0.12 0.74 -16.17
CA ARG A 180 -1.13 0.75 -15.38
C ARG A 180 -1.50 -0.66 -14.91
N GLN A 181 -1.45 -1.66 -15.80
CA GLN A 181 -1.76 -3.04 -15.45
C GLN A 181 -0.77 -3.62 -14.43
N LEU A 182 0.54 -3.39 -14.62
CA LEU A 182 1.56 -3.81 -13.66
C LEU A 182 1.32 -3.18 -12.28
N CYS A 183 1.11 -1.87 -12.23
CA CYS A 183 0.87 -1.19 -10.97
C CYS A 183 -0.41 -1.65 -10.27
N ALA A 184 -1.47 -1.98 -11.05
CA ALA A 184 -2.69 -2.55 -10.51
C ALA A 184 -2.43 -3.91 -9.84
N LEU A 185 -1.64 -4.78 -10.47
CA LEU A 185 -1.25 -6.08 -9.91
C LEU A 185 -0.39 -5.95 -8.66
N LEU A 186 0.55 -5.00 -8.65
CA LEU A 186 1.43 -4.73 -7.52
C LEU A 186 0.75 -3.96 -6.37
N GLY A 187 -0.50 -3.52 -6.54
CA GLY A 187 -1.21 -2.74 -5.52
C GLY A 187 -0.65 -1.33 -5.34
N LEU A 188 -0.12 -0.75 -6.41
CA LEU A 188 0.43 0.61 -6.41
C LEU A 188 -0.57 1.64 -6.91
N GLY A 189 -1.58 1.26 -7.70
CA GLY A 189 -2.42 2.21 -8.41
C GLY A 189 -1.69 2.90 -9.57
N ARG A 190 -2.33 3.86 -10.25
CA ARG A 190 -1.72 4.52 -11.41
C ARG A 190 -0.40 5.23 -11.04
N CYS A 191 0.64 5.01 -11.84
CA CYS A 191 1.97 5.59 -11.66
C CYS A 191 2.50 6.19 -12.97
N SER A 192 3.28 7.26 -12.88
CA SER A 192 4.26 7.65 -13.90
C SER A 192 5.45 6.67 -13.95
N GLY A 193 6.30 6.77 -14.98
CA GLY A 193 7.52 5.96 -15.04
C GLY A 193 8.46 6.19 -13.85
N ALA A 194 8.62 7.45 -13.43
CA ALA A 194 9.43 7.82 -12.27
C ALA A 194 8.83 7.31 -10.95
N GLN A 195 7.50 7.43 -10.77
CA GLN A 195 6.83 6.90 -9.58
C GLN A 195 6.94 5.38 -9.48
N LEU A 196 6.76 4.67 -10.61
CA LEU A 196 6.97 3.22 -10.67
C LEU A 196 8.41 2.88 -10.30
N LEU A 197 9.40 3.56 -10.90
CA LEU A 197 10.81 3.32 -10.64
C LEU A 197 11.15 3.43 -9.14
N THR A 198 10.66 4.47 -8.48
CA THR A 198 10.81 4.65 -7.03
C THR A 198 10.17 3.50 -6.26
N ALA A 199 8.93 3.13 -6.59
CA ALA A 199 8.21 2.05 -5.92
C ALA A 199 8.91 0.69 -6.09
N LEU A 200 9.38 0.35 -7.29
CA LEU A 200 10.09 -0.90 -7.55
C LEU A 200 11.38 -1.00 -6.76
N ASN A 201 12.17 0.09 -6.72
CA ASN A 201 13.41 0.10 -5.95
C ASN A 201 13.16 0.03 -4.45
N ARG A 202 12.09 0.65 -3.94
CA ARG A 202 11.81 0.70 -2.50
C ARG A 202 11.12 -0.55 -1.96
N PHE A 203 10.21 -1.17 -2.72
CA PHE A 203 9.26 -2.14 -2.17
C PHE A 203 9.25 -3.53 -2.82
N PHE A 204 9.86 -3.72 -4.00
CA PHE A 204 9.75 -4.98 -4.73
C PHE A 204 11.11 -5.58 -5.15
N ASP A 205 11.24 -6.88 -4.97
CA ASP A 205 12.31 -7.67 -5.58
C ASP A 205 12.05 -7.93 -7.07
N GLU A 206 13.07 -8.38 -7.78
CA GLU A 206 12.98 -8.65 -9.21
C GLU A 206 12.02 -9.79 -9.55
N GLU A 207 12.03 -10.85 -8.74
CA GLU A 207 11.17 -12.02 -8.93
C GLU A 207 9.68 -11.65 -8.91
N THR A 208 9.25 -10.86 -7.93
CA THR A 208 7.86 -10.40 -7.78
C THR A 208 7.41 -9.59 -8.99
N VAL A 209 8.26 -8.67 -9.46
CA VAL A 209 7.94 -7.80 -10.60
C VAL A 209 7.87 -8.62 -11.90
N MET A 210 8.82 -9.53 -12.11
CA MET A 210 8.83 -10.39 -13.29
C MET A 210 7.64 -11.36 -13.31
N ALA A 211 7.24 -11.89 -12.16
CA ALA A 211 6.05 -12.72 -12.03
C ALA A 211 4.75 -11.94 -12.33
N ALA A 212 4.66 -10.68 -11.89
CA ALA A 212 3.54 -9.80 -12.24
C ALA A 212 3.51 -9.45 -13.74
N LEU A 213 4.68 -9.19 -14.34
CA LEU A 213 4.81 -8.94 -15.78
C LEU A 213 4.41 -10.15 -16.63
N ALA A 214 4.72 -11.37 -16.18
CA ALA A 214 4.34 -12.60 -16.89
C ALA A 214 2.82 -12.75 -17.00
N GLN A 215 2.06 -12.31 -15.99
CA GLN A 215 0.59 -12.31 -16.02
C GLN A 215 0.01 -11.38 -17.09
N LEU A 216 0.74 -10.31 -17.47
CA LEU A 216 0.32 -9.40 -18.53
C LEU A 216 0.49 -10.00 -19.93
N ALA A 217 1.38 -10.98 -20.10
CA ALA A 217 1.59 -11.65 -21.39
C ALA A 217 0.52 -12.70 -21.70
N THR A 218 -0.21 -13.15 -20.67
CA THR A 218 -1.25 -14.18 -20.74
C THR A 218 -2.67 -13.63 -20.82
N ALA A 219 -2.84 -12.30 -20.76
CA ALA A 219 -4.12 -11.59 -20.78
C ALA A 219 -4.34 -10.90 -22.14
#